data_AF-A0A4Q7KGG6-F1
#
_entry.id   AF-A0A4Q7KGG6-F1
#
_cell.length_a   1.000
_cell.length_b   1.000
_cell.length_c   1.000
_cell.angle_alpha   90.00
_cell.angle_beta   90.00
_cell.angle_gamma   90.00
#
_symmetry.space_group_name_H-M   'P 1'
#
loop_
_entity.id
_entity.type
_entity.pdbx_description
1 polymer ?
#
loop_
_entity_poly.entity_id
_entity_poly.type
_entity_poly.pdbx_seq_one_letter_code
_entity_poly.pdbx_strand_id
1 'polypeptide(L)'
;MSEPTYATAAQCVHLSALGLAACADLQRWAAEEWPTFPQLHLAGAGYGEAMVAPWATADQVRLTGRMCVWAHALDKFVDREITERAQLDDFVDRCNTVVRTGEPDHGNQLLRILSDWQREFAELPDYSPLAAVWERKFDSCLRGHQYNWVVGSARERGEEPEVDVAAYLAHSDSVAVGLVQVPRWVAYGGAELPDRLDVLLPALDHIAVAVRLANDLATIDRERDEPGQNNILMYGVSPDWVRAEYVDRVAAVRRRLAPLVEENFMPAIGLVRLAEWSVGVYERRDMAPAMSLPAAGSEARTR
;
A
#
# COMPACT_ATOMS: atom_id res chain seq x y z
N MET A 1 -27.81 22.00 7.21
CA MET A 1 -26.81 20.95 7.51
C MET A 1 -27.54 19.62 7.33
N SER A 2 -27.17 18.78 6.37
CA SER A 2 -27.80 17.45 6.31
C SER A 2 -27.30 16.65 7.50
N GLU A 3 -28.17 15.90 8.17
CA GLU A 3 -27.73 14.96 9.19
C GLU A 3 -26.73 13.97 8.57
N PRO A 4 -25.64 13.64 9.27
CA PRO A 4 -24.74 12.59 8.81
C PRO A 4 -25.53 11.28 8.71
N THR A 5 -25.69 10.78 7.49
CA THR A 5 -26.32 9.49 7.23
C THR A 5 -25.26 8.42 7.39
N TYR A 6 -25.32 7.70 8.50
CA TYR A 6 -24.43 6.55 8.74
C TYR A 6 -25.04 5.28 8.14
N ALA A 7 -24.18 4.35 7.71
CA ALA A 7 -24.63 3.00 7.42
C ALA A 7 -25.23 2.36 8.69
N THR A 8 -26.30 1.60 8.51
CA THR A 8 -26.90 0.83 9.61
C THR A 8 -25.91 -0.25 10.08
N ALA A 9 -26.00 -0.64 11.36
CA ALA A 9 -25.17 -1.72 11.90
C ALA A 9 -25.26 -3.01 11.06
N ALA A 10 -26.46 -3.35 10.56
CA ALA A 10 -26.69 -4.51 9.70
C ALA A 10 -25.88 -4.44 8.39
N GLN A 11 -25.76 -3.26 7.77
CA GLN A 11 -24.95 -3.05 6.57
C GLN A 11 -23.45 -3.21 6.83
N CYS A 12 -23.00 -3.02 8.08
CA CYS A 12 -21.60 -3.15 8.48
C CYS A 12 -21.21 -4.58 8.88
N VAL A 13 -22.17 -5.49 9.16
CA VAL A 13 -21.87 -6.85 9.65
C VAL A 13 -21.00 -7.61 8.66
N HIS A 14 -21.33 -7.55 7.37
CA HIS A 14 -20.59 -8.26 6.34
C HIS A 14 -19.11 -7.80 6.25
N LEU A 15 -18.89 -6.48 6.23
CA LEU A 15 -17.56 -5.88 6.24
C LEU A 15 -16.77 -6.29 7.49
N SER A 16 -17.44 -6.31 8.64
CA SER A 16 -16.82 -6.65 9.92
C SER A 16 -16.44 -8.12 9.97
N ALA A 17 -17.30 -9.02 9.49
CA ALA A 17 -17.03 -10.46 9.44
C ALA A 17 -15.83 -10.78 8.54
N LEU A 18 -15.78 -10.21 7.33
CA LEU A 18 -14.65 -10.39 6.41
C LEU A 18 -13.36 -9.80 6.99
N GLY A 19 -13.41 -8.58 7.54
CA GLY A 19 -12.25 -7.94 8.14
C GLY A 19 -11.68 -8.70 9.33
N LEU A 20 -12.54 -9.26 10.19
CA LEU A 20 -12.13 -10.12 11.30
C LEU A 20 -11.52 -11.43 10.82
N ALA A 21 -12.09 -12.07 9.80
CA ALA A 21 -11.55 -13.31 9.24
C ALA A 21 -10.17 -13.09 8.60
N ALA A 22 -10.01 -12.02 7.81
CA ALA A 22 -8.74 -11.65 7.20
C ALA A 22 -7.68 -11.30 8.26
N CYS A 23 -8.05 -10.51 9.28
CA CYS A 23 -7.17 -10.18 10.40
C CYS A 23 -6.72 -11.44 11.16
N ALA A 24 -7.64 -12.35 11.47
CA ALA A 24 -7.32 -13.59 12.15
C ALA A 24 -6.36 -14.48 11.34
N ASP A 25 -6.49 -14.53 10.02
CA ASP A 25 -5.52 -15.24 9.17
C ASP A 25 -4.14 -14.58 9.23
N LEU A 26 -4.07 -13.27 9.06
CA LEU A 26 -2.82 -12.50 9.13
C LEU A 26 -2.14 -12.66 10.48
N GLN A 27 -2.90 -12.69 11.58
CA GLN A 27 -2.36 -12.92 12.92
C GLN A 27 -1.74 -14.30 13.09
N ARG A 28 -2.40 -15.36 12.59
CA ARG A 28 -1.85 -16.72 12.63
C ARG A 28 -0.58 -16.82 11.78
N TRP A 29 -0.65 -16.33 10.54
CA TRP A 29 0.48 -16.32 9.63
C TRP A 29 1.67 -15.52 10.19
N ALA A 30 1.43 -14.30 10.71
CA ALA A 30 2.48 -13.48 11.30
C ALA A 30 3.04 -14.11 12.60
N ALA A 31 2.25 -14.86 13.38
CA ALA A 31 2.79 -15.55 14.55
C ALA A 31 3.85 -16.61 14.20
N GLU A 32 3.82 -17.15 12.99
CA GLU A 32 4.80 -18.12 12.49
C GLU A 32 5.93 -17.40 11.74
N GLU A 33 5.57 -16.49 10.83
CA GLU A 33 6.51 -15.89 9.89
C GLU A 33 7.18 -14.63 10.40
N TRP A 34 6.51 -13.87 11.27
CA TRP A 34 6.94 -12.57 11.74
C TRP A 34 6.36 -12.18 13.12
N PRO A 35 6.75 -12.87 14.22
CA PRO A 35 6.07 -12.72 15.52
C PRO A 35 6.12 -11.30 16.10
N THR A 36 7.08 -10.49 15.68
CA THR A 36 7.28 -9.11 16.11
C THR A 36 6.54 -8.08 15.26
N PHE A 37 5.82 -8.49 14.21
CA PHE A 37 5.11 -7.55 13.35
C PHE A 37 3.94 -6.89 14.11
N PRO A 38 3.77 -5.56 14.05
CA PRO A 38 2.80 -4.91 14.92
C PRO A 38 1.35 -5.27 14.58
N GLN A 39 0.59 -5.66 15.60
CA GLN A 39 -0.80 -6.13 15.47
C GLN A 39 -1.75 -5.11 14.83
N LEU A 40 -1.52 -3.82 15.06
CA LEU A 40 -2.35 -2.76 14.47
C LEU A 40 -2.23 -2.73 12.94
N HIS A 41 -1.04 -2.98 12.39
CA HIS A 41 -0.84 -3.03 10.95
C HIS A 41 -1.51 -4.27 10.35
N LEU A 42 -1.51 -5.42 11.05
CA LEU A 42 -2.25 -6.61 10.63
C LEU A 42 -3.76 -6.36 10.58
N ALA A 43 -4.31 -5.70 11.61
CA ALA A 43 -5.71 -5.30 11.63
C ALA A 43 -6.04 -4.31 10.50
N GLY A 44 -5.17 -3.32 10.28
CA GLY A 44 -5.31 -2.37 9.17
C GLY A 44 -5.38 -3.05 7.81
N ALA A 45 -4.48 -4.00 7.55
CA ALA A 45 -4.47 -4.79 6.32
C ALA A 45 -5.77 -5.63 6.17
N GLY A 46 -6.16 -6.36 7.22
CA GLY A 46 -7.36 -7.21 7.19
C GLY A 46 -8.66 -6.42 6.95
N TYR A 47 -8.85 -5.31 7.66
CA TYR A 47 -10.01 -4.42 7.42
C TYR A 47 -9.90 -3.69 6.08
N GLY A 48 -8.70 -3.35 5.62
CA GLY A 48 -8.47 -2.77 4.30
C GLY A 48 -8.97 -3.68 3.17
N GLU A 49 -8.66 -4.98 3.23
CA GLU A 49 -9.19 -5.95 2.26
C GLU A 49 -10.73 -5.96 2.25
N ALA A 50 -11.37 -5.99 3.42
CA ALA A 50 -12.83 -5.97 3.52
C ALA A 50 -13.46 -4.68 3.00
N MET A 51 -12.79 -3.53 3.20
CA MET A 51 -13.26 -2.24 2.73
C MET A 51 -13.11 -2.11 1.21
N VAL A 52 -12.04 -2.64 0.62
CA VAL A 52 -11.78 -2.53 -0.82
C VAL A 52 -12.60 -3.55 -1.62
N ALA A 53 -12.66 -4.80 -1.17
CA ALA A 53 -13.30 -5.90 -1.88
C ALA A 53 -14.30 -6.64 -0.98
N PRO A 54 -15.42 -5.99 -0.58
CA PRO A 54 -16.40 -6.62 0.30
C PRO A 54 -17.03 -7.88 -0.28
N TRP A 55 -17.02 -8.08 -1.60
CA TRP A 55 -17.54 -9.28 -2.24
C TRP A 55 -16.59 -10.48 -2.16
N ALA A 56 -15.31 -10.28 -1.82
CA ALA A 56 -14.32 -11.35 -1.76
C ALA A 56 -14.55 -12.27 -0.55
N THR A 57 -14.11 -13.52 -0.68
CA THR A 57 -14.07 -14.47 0.44
C THR A 57 -12.80 -14.28 1.29
N ALA A 58 -12.81 -14.84 2.51
CA ALA A 58 -11.63 -14.81 3.38
C ALA A 58 -10.41 -15.50 2.74
N ASP A 59 -10.62 -16.61 2.02
CA ASP A 59 -9.54 -17.31 1.32
C ASP A 59 -8.97 -16.48 0.16
N GLN A 60 -9.85 -15.77 -0.56
CA GLN A 60 -9.46 -14.91 -1.69
C GLN A 60 -8.61 -13.71 -1.25
N VAL A 61 -8.84 -13.16 -0.06
CA VAL A 61 -8.07 -12.01 0.46
C VAL A 61 -6.82 -12.42 1.25
N ARG A 62 -6.57 -13.72 1.43
CA ARG A 62 -5.44 -14.23 2.22
C ARG A 62 -4.10 -13.77 1.68
N LEU A 63 -3.81 -14.07 0.41
CA LEU A 63 -2.53 -13.72 -0.21
C LEU A 63 -2.38 -12.20 -0.39
N THR A 64 -3.47 -11.50 -0.68
CA THR A 64 -3.46 -10.04 -0.88
C THR A 64 -3.14 -9.30 0.42
N GLY A 65 -3.76 -9.72 1.53
CA GLY A 65 -3.45 -9.22 2.86
C GLY A 65 -2.00 -9.48 3.27
N ARG A 66 -1.45 -10.67 2.97
CA ARG A 66 -0.03 -10.99 3.27
C ARG A 66 0.94 -10.12 2.47
N MET A 67 0.64 -9.84 1.20
CA MET A 67 1.44 -8.92 0.39
C MET A 67 1.36 -7.49 0.91
N CYS A 68 0.19 -7.04 1.40
CA CYS A 68 0.06 -5.76 2.08
C CYS A 68 0.97 -5.67 3.33
N VAL A 69 1.02 -6.73 4.14
CA VAL A 69 1.93 -6.81 5.30
C VAL A 69 3.39 -6.80 4.84
N TRP A 70 3.74 -7.58 3.81
CA TRP A 70 5.09 -7.62 3.25
C TRP A 70 5.53 -6.24 2.75
N ALA A 71 4.66 -5.51 2.05
CA ALA A 71 4.94 -4.16 1.55
C ALA A 71 5.19 -3.16 2.69
N HIS A 72 4.41 -3.21 3.77
CA HIS A 72 4.67 -2.39 4.96
C HIS A 72 5.98 -2.75 5.65
N ALA A 73 6.41 -4.00 5.53
CA ALA A 73 7.65 -4.45 6.13
C ALA A 73 8.88 -4.12 5.27
N LEU A 74 8.73 -4.16 3.95
CA LEU A 74 9.70 -3.64 2.97
C LEU A 74 10.07 -2.19 3.29
N ASP A 75 9.07 -1.33 3.44
CA ASP A 75 9.24 0.09 3.77
C ASP A 75 10.13 0.29 5.01
N LYS A 76 9.77 -0.38 6.11
CA LYS A 76 10.56 -0.35 7.36
C LYS A 76 11.96 -0.92 7.22
N PHE A 77 12.14 -1.96 6.40
CA PHE A 77 13.44 -2.58 6.17
C PHE A 77 14.36 -1.65 5.39
N VAL A 78 13.85 -1.01 4.34
CA VAL A 78 14.60 0.00 3.56
C VAL A 78 15.00 1.18 4.46
N ASP A 79 14.10 1.65 5.30
CA ASP A 79 14.37 2.82 6.16
C ASP A 79 15.35 2.54 7.31
N ARG A 80 15.42 1.30 7.82
CA ARG A 80 16.14 0.98 9.06
C ARG A 80 17.37 0.12 8.89
N GLU A 81 17.36 -0.78 7.91
CA GLU A 81 18.37 -1.84 7.78
C GLU A 81 19.29 -1.63 6.58
N ILE A 82 18.90 -0.79 5.61
CA ILE A 82 19.70 -0.46 4.45
C ILE A 82 20.52 0.81 4.73
N THR A 83 21.84 0.68 4.80
CA THR A 83 22.75 1.80 5.08
C THR A 83 23.58 2.21 3.87
N GLU A 84 23.64 1.37 2.83
CA GLU A 84 24.47 1.60 1.64
C GLU A 84 23.68 1.39 0.35
N ARG A 85 23.99 2.19 -0.67
CA ARG A 85 23.33 2.10 -1.99
C ARG A 85 23.49 0.72 -2.62
N ALA A 86 24.69 0.13 -2.53
CA ALA A 86 24.96 -1.19 -3.08
C ALA A 86 24.12 -2.29 -2.41
N GLN A 87 23.85 -2.17 -1.11
CA GLN A 87 22.98 -3.10 -0.37
C GLN A 87 21.53 -2.98 -0.86
N LEU A 88 21.06 -1.75 -1.12
CA LEU A 88 19.73 -1.52 -1.67
C LEU A 88 19.58 -2.10 -3.08
N ASP A 89 20.56 -1.86 -3.94
CA ASP A 89 20.56 -2.36 -5.32
C ASP A 89 20.56 -3.90 -5.36
N ASP A 90 21.42 -4.56 -4.55
CA ASP A 90 21.41 -6.03 -4.40
C ASP A 90 20.06 -6.56 -3.93
N PHE A 91 19.48 -5.94 -2.89
CA PHE A 91 18.20 -6.38 -2.35
C PHE A 91 17.05 -6.24 -3.38
N VAL A 92 17.02 -5.15 -4.13
CA VAL A 92 16.01 -4.95 -5.19
C VAL A 92 16.17 -5.98 -6.31
N ASP A 93 17.40 -6.21 -6.78
CA ASP A 93 17.68 -7.19 -7.83
C ASP A 93 17.24 -8.61 -7.42
N ARG A 94 17.45 -8.96 -6.16
CA ARG A 94 17.05 -10.26 -5.61
C ARG A 94 15.54 -10.40 -5.48
N CYS A 95 14.85 -9.38 -4.97
CA CYS A 95 13.39 -9.37 -4.93
C CYS A 95 12.78 -9.49 -6.34
N ASN A 96 13.31 -8.73 -7.31
CA ASN A 96 12.88 -8.81 -8.71
C ASN A 96 13.19 -10.19 -9.33
N THR A 97 14.30 -10.82 -8.97
CA THR A 97 14.64 -12.17 -9.42
C THR A 97 13.64 -13.20 -8.91
N VAL A 98 13.28 -13.16 -7.61
CA VAL A 98 12.24 -14.03 -7.04
C VAL A 98 10.94 -13.89 -7.82
N VAL A 99 10.48 -12.67 -8.07
CA VAL A 99 9.20 -12.41 -8.77
C VAL A 99 9.21 -12.88 -10.23
N ARG A 100 10.29 -12.61 -10.96
CA ARG A 100 10.41 -12.93 -12.39
C ARG A 100 10.67 -14.40 -12.67
N THR A 101 11.43 -15.07 -11.82
CA THR A 101 11.89 -16.45 -12.08
C THR A 101 11.16 -17.48 -11.23
N GLY A 102 10.56 -17.09 -10.11
CA GLY A 102 10.05 -18.00 -9.10
C GLY A 102 11.15 -18.74 -8.33
N GLU A 103 12.43 -18.48 -8.61
CA GLU A 103 13.53 -19.08 -7.86
C GLU A 103 13.54 -18.54 -6.43
N PRO A 104 13.51 -19.41 -5.41
CA PRO A 104 13.44 -18.96 -4.03
C PRO A 104 14.76 -18.37 -3.56
N ASP A 105 14.68 -17.28 -2.80
CA ASP A 105 15.78 -16.66 -2.08
C ASP A 105 15.47 -16.63 -0.57
N HIS A 106 16.42 -17.08 0.23
CA HIS A 106 16.29 -17.20 1.68
C HIS A 106 17.32 -16.35 2.44
N GLY A 107 17.99 -15.39 1.79
CA GLY A 107 19.07 -14.63 2.41
C GLY A 107 18.61 -13.66 3.50
N ASN A 108 17.33 -13.31 3.57
CA ASN A 108 16.73 -12.65 4.73
C ASN A 108 15.24 -13.00 4.88
N GLN A 109 14.62 -12.54 5.96
CA GLN A 109 13.21 -12.81 6.28
C GLN A 109 12.25 -12.32 5.19
N LEU A 110 12.47 -11.13 4.61
CA LEU A 110 11.62 -10.58 3.55
C LEU A 110 11.70 -11.38 2.25
N LEU A 111 12.91 -11.77 1.84
CA LEU A 111 13.13 -12.60 0.64
C LEU A 111 12.52 -13.99 0.79
N ARG A 112 12.66 -14.59 1.97
CA ARG A 112 12.04 -15.89 2.26
C ARG A 112 10.52 -15.82 2.18
N ILE A 113 9.91 -14.84 2.85
CA ILE A 113 8.46 -14.63 2.82
C ILE A 113 8.00 -14.33 1.39
N LEU A 114 8.71 -13.49 0.63
CA LEU A 114 8.40 -13.20 -0.76
C LEU A 114 8.47 -14.47 -1.62
N SER A 115 9.47 -15.32 -1.42
CA SER A 115 9.65 -16.57 -2.16
C SER A 115 8.52 -17.55 -1.91
N ASP A 116 8.14 -17.73 -0.65
CA ASP A 116 7.01 -18.59 -0.28
C ASP A 116 5.69 -18.05 -0.82
N TRP A 117 5.50 -16.73 -0.74
CA TRP A 117 4.33 -16.05 -1.29
C TRP A 117 4.26 -16.16 -2.81
N GLN A 118 5.37 -15.90 -3.52
CA GLN A 118 5.44 -15.91 -4.98
C GLN A 118 5.18 -17.30 -5.55
N ARG A 119 5.68 -18.36 -4.88
CA ARG A 119 5.37 -19.74 -5.24
C ARG A 119 3.87 -20.01 -5.18
N GLU A 120 3.23 -19.67 -4.07
CA GLU A 120 1.78 -19.87 -3.89
C GLU A 120 0.98 -19.00 -4.88
N PHE A 121 1.41 -17.76 -5.11
CA PHE A 121 0.77 -16.83 -6.03
C PHE A 121 0.82 -17.30 -7.48
N ALA A 122 1.94 -17.86 -7.92
CA ALA A 122 2.13 -18.36 -9.27
C ALA A 122 1.28 -19.61 -9.58
N GLU A 123 0.79 -20.31 -8.55
CA GLU A 123 -0.12 -21.45 -8.68
C GLU A 123 -1.59 -21.03 -8.88
N LEU A 124 -1.93 -19.75 -8.72
CA LEU A 124 -3.29 -19.27 -8.94
C LEU A 124 -3.68 -19.34 -10.43
N PRO A 125 -4.92 -19.76 -10.76
CA PRO A 125 -5.34 -19.97 -12.16
C PRO A 125 -5.18 -18.74 -13.06
N ASP A 126 -5.46 -17.55 -12.53
CA ASP A 126 -5.42 -16.29 -13.27
C ASP A 126 -4.06 -15.57 -13.17
N TYR A 127 -3.01 -16.24 -12.65
CA TYR A 127 -1.68 -15.63 -12.56
C TYR A 127 -1.07 -15.40 -13.94
N SER A 128 -1.08 -16.41 -14.82
CA SER A 128 -0.36 -16.36 -16.09
C SER A 128 -0.74 -15.16 -16.98
N PRO A 129 -2.04 -14.80 -17.16
CA PRO A 129 -2.42 -13.59 -17.91
C PRO A 129 -1.92 -12.28 -17.30
N LEU A 130 -1.62 -12.27 -15.99
CA LEU A 130 -1.26 -11.08 -15.23
C LEU A 130 0.21 -11.05 -14.78
N ALA A 131 0.99 -12.11 -15.05
CA ALA A 131 2.39 -12.22 -14.62
C ALA A 131 3.24 -11.03 -15.06
N ALA A 132 3.11 -10.59 -16.32
CA ALA A 132 3.85 -9.44 -16.82
C ALA A 132 3.40 -8.11 -16.16
N VAL A 133 2.13 -8.00 -15.76
CA VAL A 133 1.63 -6.83 -15.01
C VAL A 133 2.20 -6.84 -13.60
N TRP A 134 2.18 -8.00 -12.95
CA TRP A 134 2.75 -8.23 -11.64
C TRP A 134 4.23 -7.84 -11.59
N GLU A 135 5.05 -8.40 -12.48
CA GLU A 135 6.48 -8.09 -12.58
C GLU A 135 6.75 -6.59 -12.71
N ARG A 136 6.04 -5.92 -13.63
CA ARG A 136 6.21 -4.47 -13.84
C ARG A 136 5.83 -3.66 -12.62
N LYS A 137 4.71 -3.97 -11.97
CA LYS A 137 4.27 -3.24 -10.78
C LYS A 137 5.15 -3.51 -9.57
N PHE A 138 5.72 -4.70 -9.50
CA PHE A 138 6.71 -5.05 -8.50
C PHE A 138 8.00 -4.24 -8.67
N ASP A 139 8.56 -4.24 -9.88
CA ASP A 139 9.77 -3.47 -10.22
C ASP A 139 9.57 -1.96 -9.99
N SER A 140 8.47 -1.38 -10.47
CA SER A 140 8.17 0.05 -10.28
C SER A 140 8.11 0.44 -8.80
N CYS A 141 7.57 -0.42 -7.93
CA CYS A 141 7.51 -0.16 -6.50
C CYS A 141 8.92 -0.11 -5.88
N LEU A 142 9.76 -1.09 -6.19
CA LEU A 142 11.13 -1.16 -5.68
C LEU A 142 12.00 -0.02 -6.20
N ARG A 143 11.85 0.36 -7.48
CA ARG A 143 12.47 1.56 -8.03
C ARG A 143 12.02 2.83 -7.32
N GLY A 144 10.76 2.88 -6.90
CA GLY A 144 10.24 3.97 -6.09
C GLY A 144 10.92 4.07 -4.72
N HIS A 145 11.08 2.94 -4.02
CA HIS A 145 11.86 2.90 -2.77
C HIS A 145 13.33 3.30 -2.98
N GLN A 146 13.95 2.83 -4.06
CA GLN A 146 15.32 3.25 -4.43
C GLN A 146 15.45 4.75 -4.64
N TYR A 147 14.49 5.35 -5.34
CA TYR A 147 14.46 6.80 -5.55
C TYR A 147 14.33 7.54 -4.22
N ASN A 148 13.39 7.13 -3.36
CA ASN A 148 13.18 7.74 -2.05
C ASN A 148 14.41 7.65 -1.16
N TRP A 149 15.04 6.48 -1.10
CA TRP A 149 16.25 6.27 -0.32
C TRP A 149 17.40 7.17 -0.81
N VAL A 150 17.63 7.29 -2.11
CA VAL A 150 18.71 8.16 -2.63
C VAL A 150 18.50 9.62 -2.29
N VAL A 151 17.28 10.12 -2.53
CA VAL A 151 16.97 11.52 -2.23
C VAL A 151 17.04 11.78 -0.73
N GLY A 152 16.50 10.87 0.07
CA GLY A 152 16.53 10.92 1.53
C GLY A 152 17.96 10.91 2.09
N SER A 153 18.80 9.97 1.66
CA SER A 153 20.18 9.87 2.09
C SER A 153 21.04 11.06 1.66
N ALA A 154 20.77 11.66 0.48
CA ALA A 154 21.44 12.90 0.08
C ALA A 154 21.13 14.03 1.07
N ARG A 155 19.85 14.21 1.44
CA ARG A 155 19.44 15.19 2.46
C ARG A 155 20.06 14.93 3.82
N GLU A 156 20.12 13.68 4.26
CA GLU A 156 20.76 13.30 5.53
C GLU A 156 22.23 13.71 5.57
N ARG A 157 22.95 13.61 4.44
CA ARG A 157 24.34 14.06 4.31
C ARG A 157 24.50 15.58 4.18
N GLY A 158 23.41 16.35 4.20
CA GLY A 158 23.40 17.79 4.00
C GLY A 158 23.64 18.21 2.55
N GLU A 159 23.46 17.30 1.60
CA GLU A 159 23.46 17.60 0.17
C GLU A 159 22.10 18.19 -0.22
N GLU A 160 22.10 19.09 -1.21
CA GLU A 160 20.86 19.56 -1.85
C GLU A 160 20.56 18.66 -3.06
N PRO A 161 19.71 17.62 -2.94
CA PRO A 161 19.38 16.79 -4.10
C PRO A 161 18.64 17.63 -5.14
N GLU A 162 18.92 17.36 -6.42
CA GLU A 162 18.09 17.88 -7.50
C GLU A 162 16.68 17.29 -7.39
N VAL A 163 15.73 18.16 -7.06
CA VAL A 163 14.34 17.79 -6.78
C VAL A 163 13.42 18.28 -7.90
N ASP A 164 12.67 17.36 -8.50
CA ASP A 164 11.66 17.65 -9.51
C ASP A 164 10.35 16.97 -9.14
N VAL A 165 9.26 17.75 -9.17
CA VAL A 165 7.91 17.26 -8.83
C VAL A 165 7.50 16.13 -9.78
N ALA A 166 7.78 16.26 -11.09
CA ALA A 166 7.39 15.23 -12.05
C ALA A 166 8.17 13.92 -11.82
N ALA A 167 9.48 14.01 -11.59
CA ALA A 167 10.31 12.87 -11.20
C ALA A 167 9.83 12.20 -9.91
N TYR A 168 9.45 12.98 -8.89
CA TYR A 168 8.88 12.44 -7.64
C TYR A 168 7.61 11.63 -7.89
N LEU A 169 6.64 12.21 -8.63
CA LEU A 169 5.36 11.54 -8.89
C LEU A 169 5.49 10.31 -9.79
N ALA A 170 6.51 10.27 -10.66
CA ALA A 170 6.82 9.08 -11.45
C ALA A 170 7.25 7.87 -10.59
N HIS A 171 7.68 8.11 -9.35
CA HIS A 171 8.09 7.08 -8.38
C HIS A 171 7.02 6.83 -7.30
N SER A 172 5.77 7.24 -7.56
CA SER A 172 4.64 7.05 -6.63
C SER A 172 4.30 5.59 -6.36
N ASP A 173 4.69 4.64 -7.23
CA ASP A 173 4.51 3.20 -6.96
C ASP A 173 5.24 2.73 -5.67
N SER A 174 6.12 3.55 -5.08
CA SER A 174 6.67 3.36 -3.73
C SER A 174 5.63 3.24 -2.61
N VAL A 175 4.38 3.69 -2.82
CA VAL A 175 3.28 3.43 -1.84
C VAL A 175 2.68 2.02 -1.96
N ALA A 176 3.26 1.16 -2.80
CA ALA A 176 2.93 -0.25 -2.94
C ALA A 176 1.46 -0.58 -3.28
N VAL A 177 0.68 0.39 -3.77
CA VAL A 177 -0.72 0.18 -4.18
C VAL A 177 -0.81 -0.92 -5.24
N GLY A 178 0.11 -0.92 -6.21
CA GLY A 178 0.20 -1.96 -7.23
C GLY A 178 0.53 -3.34 -6.68
N LEU A 179 1.36 -3.41 -5.62
CA LEU A 179 1.75 -4.69 -5.02
C LEU A 179 0.58 -5.41 -4.38
N VAL A 180 -0.40 -4.67 -3.87
CA VAL A 180 -1.59 -5.27 -3.26
C VAL A 180 -2.69 -5.47 -4.30
N GLN A 181 -2.84 -4.54 -5.25
CA GLN A 181 -3.96 -4.57 -6.18
C GLN A 181 -3.84 -5.63 -7.28
N VAL A 182 -2.66 -5.89 -7.83
CA VAL A 182 -2.49 -6.94 -8.86
C VAL A 182 -2.81 -8.33 -8.27
N PRO A 183 -2.37 -8.69 -7.06
CA PRO A 183 -2.82 -9.92 -6.41
C PRO A 183 -4.32 -10.04 -6.23
N ARG A 184 -5.05 -8.94 -5.97
CA ARG A 184 -6.53 -8.97 -5.93
C ARG A 184 -7.12 -9.34 -7.28
N TRP A 185 -6.56 -8.81 -8.36
CA TRP A 185 -7.00 -9.15 -9.70
C TRP A 185 -6.73 -10.62 -10.07
N VAL A 186 -5.59 -11.16 -9.67
CA VAL A 186 -5.30 -12.60 -9.86
C VAL A 186 -6.23 -13.46 -8.99
N ALA A 187 -6.51 -13.07 -7.74
CA ALA A 187 -7.29 -13.90 -6.84
C ALA A 187 -8.81 -13.87 -7.14
N TYR A 188 -9.33 -12.76 -7.65
CA TYR A 188 -10.78 -12.56 -7.83
C TYR A 188 -11.15 -11.47 -8.84
N GLY A 189 -10.31 -11.23 -9.85
CA GLY A 189 -10.55 -10.24 -10.91
C GLY A 189 -11.52 -10.69 -12.00
N GLY A 190 -11.65 -12.01 -12.20
CA GLY A 190 -12.54 -12.61 -13.20
C GLY A 190 -11.95 -12.66 -14.61
N ALA A 191 -12.55 -13.50 -15.46
CA ALA A 191 -12.00 -13.84 -16.78
C ALA A 191 -11.93 -12.68 -17.78
N GLU A 192 -12.78 -11.65 -17.63
CA GLU A 192 -12.81 -10.48 -18.52
C GLU A 192 -11.73 -9.43 -18.20
N LEU A 193 -11.02 -9.59 -17.07
CA LEU A 193 -10.08 -8.60 -16.58
C LEU A 193 -8.91 -8.30 -17.55
N PRO A 194 -8.26 -9.28 -18.21
CA PRO A 194 -7.21 -8.99 -19.18
C PRO A 194 -7.64 -8.02 -20.28
N ASP A 195 -8.89 -8.10 -20.73
CA ASP A 195 -9.48 -7.25 -21.78
C ASP A 195 -9.84 -5.83 -21.32
N ARG A 196 -9.56 -5.49 -20.04
CA ARG A 196 -9.87 -4.19 -19.42
C ARG A 196 -8.64 -3.53 -18.79
N LEU A 197 -7.46 -4.15 -18.90
CA LEU A 197 -6.24 -3.65 -18.27
C LEU A 197 -5.80 -2.27 -18.78
N ASP A 198 -6.11 -1.93 -20.03
CA ASP A 198 -5.84 -0.63 -20.64
C ASP A 198 -6.59 0.52 -19.93
N VAL A 199 -7.76 0.24 -19.37
CA VAL A 199 -8.54 1.18 -18.55
C VAL A 199 -8.13 1.12 -17.08
N LEU A 200 -7.93 -0.09 -16.54
CA LEU A 200 -7.65 -0.31 -15.11
C LEU A 200 -6.26 0.15 -14.69
N LEU A 201 -5.22 -0.10 -15.49
CA LEU A 201 -3.83 0.20 -15.11
C LEU A 201 -3.58 1.70 -14.93
N PRO A 202 -4.00 2.60 -15.85
CA PRO A 202 -3.75 4.01 -15.61
C PRO A 202 -4.67 4.59 -14.52
N ALA A 203 -5.80 3.95 -14.21
CA ALA A 203 -6.56 4.29 -13.01
C ALA A 203 -5.76 3.93 -11.74
N LEU A 204 -5.15 2.75 -11.71
CA LEU A 204 -4.27 2.32 -10.63
C LEU A 204 -3.07 3.27 -10.44
N ASP A 205 -2.48 3.76 -11.54
CA ASP A 205 -1.39 4.76 -11.50
C ASP A 205 -1.86 6.07 -10.85
N HIS A 206 -3.06 6.55 -11.17
CA HIS A 206 -3.63 7.72 -10.51
C HIS A 206 -3.89 7.49 -9.02
N ILE A 207 -4.28 6.27 -8.62
CA ILE A 207 -4.44 5.92 -7.20
C ILE A 207 -3.09 5.96 -6.50
N ALA A 208 -2.03 5.39 -7.07
CA ALA A 208 -0.69 5.42 -6.47
C ALA A 208 -0.24 6.87 -6.19
N VAL A 209 -0.42 7.77 -7.16
CA VAL A 209 -0.14 9.20 -6.98
C VAL A 209 -1.01 9.81 -5.88
N ALA A 210 -2.33 9.58 -5.91
CA ALA A 210 -3.25 10.15 -4.92
C ALA A 210 -2.89 9.71 -3.49
N VAL A 211 -2.58 8.42 -3.32
CA VAL A 211 -2.21 7.83 -2.03
C VAL A 211 -0.87 8.36 -1.54
N ARG A 212 0.14 8.48 -2.41
CA ARG A 212 1.43 9.10 -2.09
C ARG A 212 1.24 10.53 -1.57
N LEU A 213 0.50 11.35 -2.30
CA LEU A 213 0.28 12.74 -1.92
C LEU A 213 -0.54 12.89 -0.62
N ALA A 214 -1.54 12.04 -0.40
CA ALA A 214 -2.29 12.02 0.85
C ALA A 214 -1.41 11.58 2.03
N ASN A 215 -0.54 10.59 1.82
CA ASN A 215 0.45 10.16 2.81
C ASN A 215 1.41 11.30 3.15
N ASP A 216 2.03 11.95 2.16
CA ASP A 216 2.97 13.03 2.36
C ASP A 216 2.37 14.19 3.18
N LEU A 217 1.11 14.56 2.92
CA LEU A 217 0.39 15.56 3.71
C LEU A 217 0.18 15.13 5.17
N ALA A 218 -0.08 13.85 5.40
CA ALA A 218 -0.33 13.32 6.73
C ALA A 218 0.96 13.20 7.56
N THR A 219 2.12 13.06 6.92
CA THR A 219 3.38 12.72 7.59
C THR A 219 4.43 13.83 7.60
N ILE A 220 4.24 14.92 6.85
CA ILE A 220 5.23 16.00 6.71
C ILE A 220 5.72 16.58 8.05
N ASP A 221 4.85 16.72 9.04
CA ASP A 221 5.23 17.30 10.33
C ASP A 221 6.25 16.43 11.08
N ARG A 222 6.19 15.11 10.88
CA ARG A 222 7.19 14.17 11.40
C ARG A 222 8.40 14.10 10.48
N GLU A 223 8.16 13.88 9.19
CA GLU A 223 9.21 13.54 8.22
C GLU A 223 10.20 14.68 7.98
N ARG A 224 9.79 15.94 8.15
CA ARG A 224 10.66 17.11 7.99
C ARG A 224 11.93 17.05 8.83
N ASP A 225 11.81 16.52 10.04
CA ASP A 225 12.90 16.50 11.01
C ASP A 225 13.55 15.10 11.11
N GLU A 226 13.02 14.10 10.39
CA GLU A 226 13.56 12.74 10.38
C GLU A 226 14.61 12.58 9.28
N PRO A 227 15.78 11.97 9.59
CA PRO A 227 16.78 11.68 8.59
C PRO A 227 16.26 10.67 7.55
N GLY A 228 16.74 10.80 6.31
CA GLY A 228 16.43 9.86 5.24
C GLY A 228 15.05 10.01 4.59
N GLN A 229 14.24 11.00 4.97
CA GLN A 229 12.88 11.14 4.46
C GLN A 229 12.77 11.89 3.13
N ASN A 230 11.82 11.46 2.28
CA ASN A 230 11.54 12.06 0.98
C ASN A 230 10.05 12.39 0.79
N ASN A 231 9.67 13.60 1.18
CA ASN A 231 8.30 14.10 1.09
C ASN A 231 8.18 15.23 0.06
N ILE A 232 7.13 15.23 -0.76
CA ILE A 232 6.95 16.25 -1.82
C ILE A 232 6.90 17.68 -1.26
N LEU A 233 6.40 17.90 -0.04
CA LEU A 233 6.28 19.23 0.57
C LEU A 233 7.65 19.86 0.89
N MET A 234 8.71 19.07 0.85
CA MET A 234 10.10 19.55 0.96
C MET A 234 10.64 20.11 -0.37
N TYR A 235 9.85 20.09 -1.44
CA TYR A 235 10.24 20.51 -2.80
C TYR A 235 9.73 21.93 -3.11
N GLY A 236 9.18 22.64 -2.13
CA GLY A 236 8.66 24.00 -2.27
C GLY A 236 7.21 24.09 -2.79
N VAL A 237 6.52 22.96 -2.95
CA VAL A 237 5.07 22.96 -3.24
C VAL A 237 4.25 23.27 -1.98
N SER A 238 3.06 23.83 -2.14
CA SER A 238 2.18 24.15 -1.00
C SER A 238 1.30 22.95 -0.61
N PRO A 239 0.87 22.85 0.66
CA PRO A 239 -0.13 21.86 1.07
C PRO A 239 -1.43 21.93 0.26
N ASP A 240 -1.85 23.12 -0.15
CA ASP A 240 -3.06 23.30 -0.96
C ASP A 240 -2.89 22.76 -2.38
N TRP A 241 -1.69 22.89 -2.97
CA TRP A 241 -1.38 22.25 -4.23
C TRP A 241 -1.45 20.73 -4.10
N VAL A 242 -0.85 20.16 -3.04
CA VAL A 242 -0.88 18.70 -2.81
C VAL A 242 -2.32 18.21 -2.64
N ARG A 243 -3.16 18.95 -1.90
CA ARG A 243 -4.58 18.62 -1.74
C ARG A 243 -5.35 18.65 -3.05
N ALA A 244 -5.19 19.72 -3.82
CA ALA A 244 -5.83 19.84 -5.12
C ALA A 244 -5.41 18.69 -6.05
N GLU A 245 -4.12 18.35 -6.06
CA GLU A 245 -3.57 17.32 -6.93
C GLU A 245 -4.16 15.94 -6.58
N TYR A 246 -4.14 15.48 -5.32
CA TYR A 246 -4.71 14.16 -5.02
C TYR A 246 -6.24 14.10 -5.24
N VAL A 247 -6.97 15.20 -4.98
CA VAL A 247 -8.40 15.29 -5.28
C VAL A 247 -8.66 15.13 -6.78
N ASP A 248 -7.87 15.79 -7.61
CA ASP A 248 -7.96 15.70 -9.07
C ASP A 248 -7.64 14.29 -9.58
N ARG A 249 -6.66 13.60 -8.97
CA ARG A 249 -6.35 12.19 -9.28
C ARG A 249 -7.50 11.26 -8.90
N VAL A 250 -8.10 11.40 -7.72
CA VAL A 250 -9.28 10.61 -7.32
C VAL A 250 -10.45 10.87 -8.26
N ALA A 251 -10.68 12.13 -8.65
CA ALA A 251 -11.72 12.48 -9.61
C ALA A 251 -11.45 11.86 -11.01
N ALA A 252 -10.19 11.83 -11.44
CA ALA A 252 -9.79 11.18 -12.69
C ALA A 252 -10.03 9.67 -12.67
N VAL A 253 -9.76 9.00 -11.55
CA VAL A 253 -10.08 7.57 -11.34
C VAL A 253 -11.58 7.34 -11.52
N ARG A 254 -12.43 8.10 -10.82
CA ARG A 254 -13.89 7.96 -10.92
C ARG A 254 -14.40 8.17 -12.34
N ARG A 255 -13.93 9.22 -13.04
CA ARG A 255 -14.32 9.49 -14.43
C ARG A 255 -13.92 8.37 -15.37
N ARG A 256 -12.69 7.86 -15.24
CA ARG A 256 -12.15 6.79 -16.10
C ARG A 256 -12.89 5.47 -15.89
N LEU A 257 -13.24 5.15 -14.65
CA LEU A 257 -13.86 3.88 -14.30
C LEU A 257 -15.39 3.90 -14.40
N ALA A 258 -16.03 5.06 -14.57
CA ALA A 258 -17.48 5.20 -14.58
C ALA A 258 -18.21 4.21 -15.52
N PRO A 259 -17.78 4.00 -16.78
CA PRO A 259 -18.46 3.04 -17.66
C PRO A 259 -18.41 1.60 -17.12
N LEU A 260 -17.25 1.17 -16.61
CA LEU A 260 -17.08 -0.17 -16.04
C LEU A 260 -17.84 -0.34 -14.71
N VAL A 261 -17.98 0.74 -13.93
CA VAL A 261 -18.79 0.75 -12.71
C VAL A 261 -20.27 0.63 -13.06
N GLU A 262 -20.75 1.31 -14.10
CA GLU A 262 -22.13 1.19 -14.60
C GLU A 262 -22.45 -0.23 -15.09
N GLU A 263 -21.45 -0.93 -15.64
CA GLU A 263 -21.51 -2.34 -16.03
C GLU A 263 -21.45 -3.32 -14.84
N ASN A 264 -21.32 -2.84 -13.61
CA ASN A 264 -21.06 -3.65 -12.41
C ASN A 264 -19.79 -4.51 -12.50
N PHE A 265 -18.75 -3.99 -13.15
CA PHE A 265 -17.47 -4.68 -13.24
C PHE A 265 -16.69 -4.56 -11.93
N MET A 266 -16.64 -5.64 -11.15
CA MET A 266 -16.09 -5.66 -9.79
C MET A 266 -14.66 -5.09 -9.66
N PRO A 267 -13.70 -5.38 -10.56
CA PRO A 267 -12.37 -4.79 -10.49
C PRO A 267 -12.36 -3.25 -10.54
N ALA A 268 -13.24 -2.63 -11.34
CA ALA A 268 -13.36 -1.18 -11.42
C ALA A 268 -13.98 -0.60 -10.14
N ILE A 269 -15.02 -1.24 -9.60
CA ILE A 269 -15.60 -0.86 -8.29
C ILE A 269 -14.54 -0.96 -7.19
N GLY A 270 -13.72 -2.02 -7.20
CA GLY A 270 -12.62 -2.22 -6.26
C GLY A 270 -11.60 -1.09 -6.30
N LEU A 271 -11.21 -0.61 -7.48
CA LEU A 271 -10.30 0.52 -7.61
C LEU A 271 -10.88 1.84 -7.06
N VAL A 272 -12.18 2.11 -7.27
CA VAL A 272 -12.82 3.30 -6.68
C VAL A 272 -12.78 3.21 -5.15
N ARG A 273 -13.13 2.04 -4.60
CA ARG A 273 -13.09 1.80 -3.14
C ARG A 273 -11.68 1.88 -2.58
N LEU A 274 -10.67 1.39 -3.31
CA LEU A 274 -9.26 1.50 -2.95
C LEU A 274 -8.82 2.97 -2.85
N ALA A 275 -9.15 3.78 -3.85
CA ALA A 275 -8.83 5.21 -3.84
C ALA A 275 -9.42 5.91 -2.62
N GLU A 276 -10.71 5.68 -2.35
CA GLU A 276 -11.44 6.30 -1.25
C GLU A 276 -10.95 5.82 0.12
N TRP A 277 -10.70 4.52 0.28
CA TRP A 277 -10.20 3.94 1.51
C TRP A 277 -8.80 4.46 1.83
N SER A 278 -7.86 4.34 0.89
CA SER A 278 -6.46 4.68 1.13
C SER A 278 -6.27 6.17 1.40
N VAL A 279 -6.90 7.05 0.61
CA VAL A 279 -6.86 8.51 0.88
C VAL A 279 -7.56 8.83 2.20
N GLY A 280 -8.74 8.26 2.45
CA GLY A 280 -9.51 8.51 3.67
C GLY A 280 -8.83 8.03 4.96
N VAL A 281 -7.98 7.01 4.89
CA VAL A 281 -7.12 6.61 6.01
C VAL A 281 -6.12 7.71 6.34
N TYR A 282 -5.35 8.19 5.35
CA TYR A 282 -4.34 9.22 5.58
C TYR A 282 -4.92 10.59 5.97
N GLU A 283 -6.09 10.96 5.46
CA GLU A 283 -6.77 12.20 5.88
C GLU A 283 -7.18 12.19 7.37
N ARG A 284 -7.34 11.01 7.96
CA ARG A 284 -7.83 10.85 9.35
C ARG A 284 -6.75 10.42 10.32
N ARG A 285 -5.72 9.72 9.85
CA ARG A 285 -4.67 9.13 10.69
C ARG A 285 -3.37 8.99 9.92
N ASP A 286 -2.28 9.32 10.60
CA ASP A 286 -0.99 8.71 10.32
C ASP A 286 -1.02 7.25 10.80
N MET A 287 -0.60 6.32 9.93
CA MET A 287 -0.63 4.88 10.21
C MET A 287 0.69 4.37 10.82
N ALA A 288 1.71 5.21 10.95
CA ALA A 288 2.81 4.90 11.85
C ALA A 288 2.31 5.05 13.31
N PRO A 289 2.68 4.13 14.22
CA PRO A 289 2.15 4.17 15.57
C PRO A 289 2.61 5.45 16.28
N ALA A 290 1.67 6.37 16.51
CA ALA A 290 1.65 7.16 17.73
C ALA A 290 1.43 6.20 18.91
N MET A 291 2.43 5.39 19.27
CA MET A 291 2.46 4.70 20.56
C MET A 291 2.99 5.66 21.63
N SER A 292 2.17 6.65 21.91
CA SER A 292 2.02 7.21 23.24
C SER A 292 0.56 7.65 23.33
N LEU A 293 -0.30 6.66 23.59
CA LEU A 293 -1.56 6.96 24.25
C LEU A 293 -1.21 7.78 25.49
N PRO A 294 -1.83 8.96 25.73
CA PRO A 294 -1.61 9.69 26.97
C PRO A 294 -1.93 8.74 28.12
N ALA A 295 -0.99 8.61 29.06
CA ALA A 295 -1.22 7.84 30.28
C ALA A 295 -2.55 8.27 30.87
N ALA A 296 -3.49 7.34 30.98
CA ALA A 296 -4.76 7.56 31.64
C ALA A 296 -4.46 8.18 33.02
N GLY A 297 -5.06 9.35 33.26
CA GLY A 297 -4.74 10.20 34.39
C GLY A 297 -4.65 9.44 35.71
N SER A 298 -3.52 9.60 36.39
CA SER A 298 -3.43 9.28 37.81
C SER A 298 -4.11 10.38 38.61
N GLU A 299 -5.44 10.40 38.61
CA GLU A 299 -6.20 11.02 39.69
C GLU A 299 -6.74 9.92 40.60
N ALA A 300 -5.94 9.58 41.61
CA ALA A 300 -6.42 9.20 42.94
C ALA A 300 -5.22 8.95 43.87
N ARG A 301 -4.89 9.94 44.70
CA ARG A 301 -4.72 9.79 46.17
C ARG A 301 -4.31 11.13 46.81
N THR A 302 -5.30 11.76 47.43
CA THR A 302 -5.29 12.36 48.78
C THR A 302 -4.11 13.25 49.19
N ARG A 303 -4.41 14.54 49.42
CA ARG A 303 -4.69 15.06 50.78
C ARG A 303 -5.82 16.08 50.73
#